data_AF-A0A971QHL8-F1
#
_entry.id   AF-A0A971QHL8-F1
#
_cell.length_a   1.000
_cell.length_b   1.000
_cell.length_c   1.000
_cell.angle_alpha   90.00
_cell.angle_beta   90.00
_cell.angle_gamma   90.00
#
_symmetry.space_group_name_H-M   'P 1'
#
loop_
_entity.id
_entity.type
_entity.pdbx_description
1 polymer ?
#
loop_
_entity_poly.entity_id
_entity_poly.type
_entity_poly.pdbx_seq_one_letter_code
_entity_poly.pdbx_strand_id
1 'polypeptide(L)'
;MGKGGRLPLGLTAACFVATVSVGLLVVLWNLSWPVSGGLELLVHGSAALCLGWSIISLALRRTRILPPGGDLEADTQAVLQIAMIVTGLAVVILMVYAAATEVLYRTPYLMDYQSPWRIHVWRTGLVDLGLVTAAIILAWARWRDPQLITLCFWALVLVGLWLSLRIPMTCEVRTPTGASYTDSTPWAIPFIVTGSLLLAGFSLGEGFRRHRRRVTAWPNALANLTRESSVWPGFYYSVGIVAVAILLLGCMHIVSPWTPPACLIAGIAILTMVARRWEEGLADVALGLITLSIVSLPMAWLPVPLRPMPQYFAELFNRAIFGLAVMTAVWHWLAGVWDQQLDGGRPWTTAGRLIRNSLRMGYLSGATAVLISLHLAFWPRISAVVADLDNSPWRWSLGLTACLLTLLALGWSACRTGKITLAYLALFEIGATSAFAIIRLGDSTVTRWVVLYWPLLMTFVAGLAILVAAAISRWPRGRAFITPLLVLGLLAAPTAAILGATLLGKWTMPGWMPTAVAGLLTIIYLTTAFFSGVKGYILFAAVCAALAIWSWP
;
A
#
# COMPACT_ATOMS: atom_id res chain seq x y z
N MET A 1 73.56 -17.19 6.33
CA MET A 1 72.95 -16.59 7.54
C MET A 1 71.66 -15.91 7.12
N GLY A 2 70.52 -16.47 7.52
CA GLY A 2 69.20 -16.18 6.97
C GLY A 2 68.61 -14.84 7.41
N LYS A 3 68.04 -14.12 6.45
CA LYS A 3 67.24 -12.91 6.66
C LYS A 3 66.01 -13.26 7.51
N GLY A 4 65.95 -12.68 8.70
CA GLY A 4 64.82 -12.83 9.62
C GLY A 4 63.50 -12.41 8.96
N GLY A 5 62.51 -13.29 9.06
CA GLY A 5 61.18 -13.12 8.47
C GLY A 5 60.46 -11.90 9.04
N ARG A 6 60.47 -10.81 8.29
CA ARG A 6 59.47 -9.76 8.45
C ARG A 6 58.23 -10.21 7.69
N LEU A 7 57.15 -10.48 8.43
CA LEU A 7 55.83 -10.69 7.83
C LEU A 7 55.51 -9.52 6.89
N PRO A 8 54.84 -9.75 5.74
CA PRO A 8 54.41 -8.67 4.87
C PRO A 8 53.63 -7.66 5.70
N LEU A 9 53.99 -6.37 5.62
CA LEU A 9 53.52 -5.33 6.53
C LEU A 9 51.99 -5.17 6.50
N GLY A 10 51.33 -5.43 5.38
CA GLY A 10 49.86 -5.51 5.30
C GLY A 10 49.26 -6.60 6.20
N LEU A 11 49.94 -7.74 6.34
CA LEU A 11 49.54 -8.82 7.25
C LEU A 11 49.69 -8.41 8.71
N THR A 12 50.69 -7.59 9.06
CA THR A 12 50.86 -7.10 10.43
C THR A 12 49.74 -6.14 10.84
N ALA A 13 49.34 -5.24 9.94
CA ALA A 13 48.19 -4.35 10.17
C ALA A 13 46.88 -5.16 10.26
N ALA A 14 46.69 -6.16 9.40
CA ALA A 14 45.52 -7.05 9.44
C ALA A 14 45.44 -7.83 10.76
N CYS A 15 46.54 -8.46 11.20
CA CYS A 15 46.60 -9.17 12.47
C CYS A 15 46.30 -8.23 13.66
N PHE A 16 46.86 -7.02 13.67
CA PHE A 16 46.58 -6.04 14.72
C PHE A 16 45.10 -5.66 14.78
N VAL A 17 44.53 -5.24 13.64
CA VAL A 17 43.13 -4.81 13.56
C VAL A 17 42.18 -5.97 13.90
N ALA A 18 42.48 -7.18 13.44
CA ALA A 18 41.71 -8.38 13.76
C ALA A 18 41.81 -8.72 15.27
N THR A 19 43.00 -8.67 15.85
CA THR A 19 43.21 -8.96 17.28
C THR A 19 42.46 -7.96 18.16
N VAL A 20 42.53 -6.67 17.85
CA VAL A 20 41.79 -5.63 18.59
C VAL A 20 40.28 -5.82 18.43
N SER A 21 39.80 -6.04 17.20
CA SER A 21 38.37 -6.14 16.93
C SER A 21 37.76 -7.42 17.54
N VAL A 22 38.35 -8.58 17.26
CA VAL A 22 37.87 -9.87 17.79
C VAL A 22 38.09 -9.95 19.29
N GLY A 23 39.25 -9.52 19.79
CA GLY A 23 39.55 -9.51 21.23
C GLY A 23 38.55 -8.67 22.01
N LEU A 24 38.24 -7.45 21.54
CA LEU A 24 37.23 -6.61 22.19
C LEU A 24 35.84 -7.26 22.17
N LEU A 25 35.41 -7.82 21.03
CA LEU A 25 34.09 -8.45 20.92
C LEU A 25 33.97 -9.71 21.79
N VAL A 26 35.03 -10.51 21.89
CA VAL A 26 35.06 -11.70 22.78
C VAL A 26 35.00 -11.28 24.24
N VAL A 27 35.72 -10.23 24.64
CA VAL A 27 35.64 -9.69 26.01
C VAL A 27 34.23 -9.19 26.30
N LEU A 28 33.62 -8.41 25.40
CA LEU A 28 32.26 -7.90 25.56
C LEU A 28 31.22 -9.02 25.62
N TRP A 29 31.39 -10.08 24.81
CA TRP A 29 30.54 -11.27 24.87
C TRP A 29 30.62 -11.97 26.23
N ASN A 30 31.82 -12.19 26.76
CA ASN A 30 31.98 -12.86 28.06
C ASN A 30 31.47 -12.02 29.23
N LEU A 31 31.62 -10.69 29.17
CA LEU A 31 31.07 -9.77 30.18
C LEU A 31 29.54 -9.72 30.19
N SER A 32 28.91 -10.15 29.10
CA SER A 32 27.46 -10.16 29.02
C SER A 32 26.79 -11.34 29.70
N TRP A 33 27.50 -12.40 30.03
CA TRP A 33 26.96 -13.53 30.79
C TRP A 33 27.08 -13.25 32.29
N PRO A 34 26.00 -13.34 33.11
CA PRO A 34 24.68 -13.91 32.85
C PRO A 34 23.57 -12.88 32.58
N VAL A 35 23.92 -11.62 32.28
CA VAL A 35 22.96 -10.51 32.13
C VAL A 35 22.25 -10.61 30.77
N SER A 36 20.94 -10.36 30.74
CA SER A 36 20.06 -10.44 29.56
C SER A 36 20.34 -9.41 28.43
N GLY A 37 21.55 -8.82 28.38
CA GLY A 37 21.94 -7.72 27.49
C GLY A 37 23.12 -7.98 26.56
N GLY A 38 23.52 -9.24 26.31
CA GLY A 38 24.73 -9.53 25.53
C GLY A 38 24.72 -9.12 24.07
N LEU A 39 23.55 -9.13 23.43
CA LEU A 39 23.41 -8.59 22.08
C LEU A 39 23.64 -7.07 22.05
N GLU A 40 23.17 -6.34 23.05
CA GLU A 40 23.33 -4.88 23.13
C GLU A 40 24.81 -4.49 23.24
N LEU A 41 25.56 -5.09 24.16
CA LEU A 41 27.00 -4.81 24.36
C LEU A 41 27.84 -5.11 23.10
N LEU A 42 27.52 -6.19 22.39
CA LEU A 42 28.18 -6.53 21.13
C LEU A 42 27.93 -5.50 20.03
N VAL A 43 26.69 -4.99 19.94
CA VAL A 43 26.31 -3.95 18.98
C VAL A 43 27.03 -2.65 19.31
N HIS A 44 27.05 -2.21 20.57
CA HIS A 44 27.82 -1.03 21.01
C HIS A 44 29.30 -1.14 20.65
N GLY A 45 29.92 -2.26 20.98
CA GLY A 45 31.33 -2.52 20.68
C GLY A 45 31.62 -2.47 19.18
N SER A 46 30.77 -3.12 18.38
CA SER A 46 30.91 -3.17 16.92
C SER A 46 30.66 -1.81 16.26
N ALA A 47 29.70 -1.01 16.76
CA ALA A 47 29.41 0.33 16.27
C ALA A 47 30.56 1.31 16.60
N ALA A 48 31.11 1.22 17.82
CA ALA A 48 32.27 1.99 18.23
C ALA A 48 33.52 1.64 17.40
N LEU A 49 33.78 0.35 17.15
CA LEU A 49 34.88 -0.10 16.28
C LEU A 49 34.69 0.39 14.84
N CYS A 50 33.47 0.31 14.29
CA CYS A 50 33.15 0.79 12.95
C CYS A 50 33.51 2.27 12.77
N LEU A 51 33.05 3.12 13.69
CA LEU A 51 33.39 4.54 13.66
C LEU A 51 34.88 4.78 13.94
N GLY A 52 35.45 4.07 14.92
CA GLY A 52 36.86 4.19 15.31
C GLY A 52 37.81 3.91 14.15
N TRP A 53 37.61 2.81 13.43
CA TRP A 53 38.40 2.48 12.24
C TRP A 53 38.19 3.51 11.12
N SER A 54 36.98 4.07 10.97
CA SER A 54 36.71 5.15 10.02
C SER A 54 37.47 6.44 10.37
N ILE A 55 37.50 6.84 11.65
CA ILE A 55 38.23 8.01 12.11
C ILE A 55 39.75 7.81 11.95
N ILE A 56 40.29 6.68 12.41
CA ILE A 56 41.74 6.37 12.31
C ILE A 56 42.18 6.40 10.85
N SER A 57 41.40 5.77 9.98
CA SER A 57 41.72 5.70 8.56
C SER A 57 41.63 7.07 7.86
N LEU A 58 40.75 7.97 8.33
CA LEU A 58 40.71 9.36 7.86
C LEU A 58 41.89 10.18 8.40
N ALA A 59 42.25 9.99 9.66
CA ALA A 59 43.38 10.65 10.31
C ALA A 59 44.69 10.31 9.59
N LEU A 60 44.96 9.01 9.36
CA LEU A 60 46.15 8.53 8.64
C LEU A 60 46.29 9.17 7.25
N ARG A 61 45.18 9.33 6.52
CA ARG A 61 45.19 9.98 5.20
C ARG A 61 45.47 11.49 5.28
N ARG A 62 44.93 12.18 6.30
CA ARG A 62 45.12 13.63 6.47
C ARG A 62 46.52 13.99 6.96
N THR A 63 47.08 13.20 7.86
CA THR A 63 48.38 13.48 8.48
C THR A 63 49.57 13.09 7.60
N ARG A 64 49.35 12.38 6.47
CA ARG A 64 50.40 11.89 5.56
C ARG A 64 51.55 11.19 6.30
N ILE A 65 51.24 10.47 7.38
CA ILE A 65 52.24 9.74 8.18
C ILE A 65 52.91 8.65 7.33
N LEU A 66 52.19 8.12 6.33
CA LEU A 66 52.71 7.20 5.34
C LEU A 66 53.02 7.96 4.02
N PRO A 67 54.11 7.62 3.32
CA PRO A 67 54.46 8.28 2.07
C PRO A 67 53.34 8.07 1.03
N PRO A 68 52.83 9.15 0.40
CA PRO A 68 51.70 9.08 -0.50
C PRO A 68 52.02 8.21 -1.72
N GLY A 69 51.19 7.19 -1.96
CA GLY A 69 51.29 6.32 -3.15
C GLY A 69 52.19 5.09 -3.02
N GLY A 70 52.66 4.75 -1.81
CA GLY A 70 53.31 3.48 -1.54
C GLY A 70 52.32 2.33 -1.30
N ASP A 71 52.67 1.11 -1.69
CA ASP A 71 51.87 -0.11 -1.47
C ASP A 71 51.41 -0.29 -0.02
N LEU A 72 52.21 0.19 0.93
CA LEU A 72 51.92 0.10 2.36
C LEU A 72 50.77 1.01 2.83
N GLU A 73 50.60 2.19 2.22
CA GLU A 73 49.44 3.06 2.50
C GLU A 73 48.16 2.43 1.93
N ALA A 74 48.25 1.86 0.72
CA ALA A 74 47.13 1.19 0.08
C ALA A 74 46.66 -0.04 0.87
N ASP A 75 47.59 -0.91 1.29
CA ASP A 75 47.30 -2.11 2.07
C ASP A 75 46.69 -1.77 3.44
N THR A 76 47.25 -0.79 4.16
CA THR A 76 46.73 -0.39 5.48
C THR A 76 45.36 0.27 5.38
N GLN A 77 45.11 1.09 4.35
CA GLN A 77 43.77 1.65 4.07
C GLN A 77 42.77 0.54 3.74
N ALA A 78 43.15 -0.46 2.94
CA ALA A 78 42.30 -1.59 2.59
C ALA A 78 41.92 -2.43 3.83
N VAL A 79 42.88 -2.73 4.70
CA VAL A 79 42.63 -3.45 5.96
C VAL A 79 41.64 -2.69 6.85
N LEU A 80 41.84 -1.38 7.04
CA LEU A 80 40.95 -0.55 7.85
C LEU A 80 39.55 -0.43 7.25
N GLN A 81 39.44 -0.41 5.91
CA GLN A 81 38.18 -0.41 5.21
C GLN A 81 37.42 -1.73 5.40
N ILE A 82 38.11 -2.87 5.26
CA ILE A 82 37.51 -4.19 5.49
C ILE A 82 37.03 -4.28 6.94
N ALA A 83 37.85 -3.87 7.90
CA ALA A 83 37.48 -3.90 9.31
C ALA A 83 36.24 -3.06 9.61
N MET A 84 36.19 -1.82 9.09
CA MET A 84 35.01 -0.95 9.20
C MET A 84 33.75 -1.63 8.64
N ILE A 85 33.84 -2.23 7.44
CA ILE A 85 32.72 -2.89 6.79
C ILE A 85 32.26 -4.10 7.62
N VAL A 86 33.18 -4.94 8.09
CA VAL A 86 32.86 -6.14 8.88
C VAL A 86 32.19 -5.76 10.20
N THR A 87 32.74 -4.80 10.94
CA THR A 87 32.15 -4.34 12.22
C THR A 87 30.82 -3.63 12.00
N GLY A 88 30.69 -2.83 10.93
CA GLY A 88 29.42 -2.19 10.58
C GLY A 88 28.35 -3.20 10.15
N LEU A 89 28.72 -4.22 9.39
CA LEU A 89 27.84 -5.30 8.98
C LEU A 89 27.34 -6.11 10.17
N ALA A 90 28.20 -6.38 11.16
CA ALA A 90 27.80 -7.04 12.39
C ALA A 90 26.70 -6.27 13.14
N VAL A 91 26.84 -4.94 13.28
CA VAL A 91 25.80 -4.08 13.86
C VAL A 91 24.49 -4.20 13.08
N VAL A 92 24.54 -4.03 11.76
CA VAL A 92 23.34 -4.06 10.92
C VAL A 92 22.65 -5.42 10.99
N ILE A 93 23.38 -6.53 10.89
CA ILE A 93 22.80 -7.89 10.96
C ILE A 93 22.09 -8.11 12.30
N LEU A 94 22.76 -7.80 13.41
CA LEU A 94 22.19 -8.00 14.75
C LEU A 94 20.96 -7.11 15.00
N MET A 95 21.01 -5.85 14.57
CA MET A 95 19.89 -4.94 14.71
C MET A 95 18.73 -5.30 13.77
N VAL A 96 19.00 -5.71 12.53
CA VAL A 96 17.96 -6.18 11.62
C VAL A 96 17.31 -7.45 12.14
N TYR A 97 18.10 -8.39 12.70
CA TYR A 97 17.57 -9.58 13.35
C TYR A 97 16.64 -9.23 14.53
N ALA A 98 17.08 -8.34 15.42
CA ALA A 98 16.26 -7.86 16.54
C ALA A 98 14.98 -7.17 16.06
N ALA A 99 15.10 -6.28 15.07
CA ALA A 99 13.98 -5.54 14.51
C ALA A 99 12.99 -6.45 13.79
N ALA A 100 13.45 -7.38 12.96
CA ALA A 100 12.60 -8.32 12.24
C ALA A 100 11.81 -9.22 13.20
N THR A 101 12.47 -9.70 14.25
CA THR A 101 11.84 -10.51 15.28
C THR A 101 10.74 -9.73 16.00
N GLU A 102 11.05 -8.50 16.45
CA GLU A 102 10.08 -7.65 17.13
C GLU A 102 8.92 -7.22 16.21
N VAL A 103 9.18 -6.88 14.94
CA VAL A 103 8.13 -6.57 13.95
C VAL A 103 7.21 -7.77 13.74
N LEU A 104 7.76 -8.98 13.63
CA LEU A 104 6.98 -10.20 13.47
C LEU A 104 6.04 -10.41 14.67
N TYR A 105 6.53 -10.25 15.90
CA TYR A 105 5.69 -10.35 17.10
C TYR A 105 4.68 -9.22 17.24
N ARG A 106 4.90 -8.07 16.60
CA ARG A 106 3.95 -6.96 16.55
C ARG A 106 2.84 -7.13 15.52
N THR A 107 2.93 -8.13 14.64
CA THR A 107 1.86 -8.39 13.68
C THR A 107 0.73 -9.19 14.36
N PRO A 108 -0.51 -8.65 14.39
CA PRO A 108 -1.59 -9.14 15.26
C PRO A 108 -2.12 -10.55 14.93
N TYR A 109 -1.62 -11.18 13.86
CA TYR A 109 -2.11 -12.48 13.39
C TYR A 109 -1.22 -13.66 13.80
N LEU A 110 -0.03 -13.43 14.37
CA LEU A 110 0.97 -14.50 14.46
C LEU A 110 1.15 -15.13 15.83
N MET A 111 1.07 -14.46 16.99
CA MET A 111 1.26 -15.12 18.30
C MET A 111 0.67 -14.32 19.47
N ASP A 112 0.28 -15.02 20.54
CA ASP A 112 0.14 -14.43 21.87
C ASP A 112 1.43 -13.69 22.25
N TYR A 113 1.31 -12.43 22.68
CA TYR A 113 2.42 -11.53 22.99
C TYR A 113 3.30 -11.99 24.18
N GLN A 114 2.97 -13.12 24.81
CA GLN A 114 3.72 -13.72 25.92
C GLN A 114 4.84 -14.69 25.47
N SER A 115 5.20 -14.70 24.19
CA SER A 115 6.29 -15.54 23.68
C SER A 115 7.62 -15.28 24.42
N PRO A 116 8.29 -16.33 24.95
CA PRO A 116 9.59 -16.19 25.66
C PRO A 116 10.74 -15.75 24.73
N TRP A 117 10.50 -15.73 23.41
CA TRP A 117 11.48 -15.38 22.39
C TRP A 117 11.53 -13.87 22.07
N ARG A 118 10.89 -13.03 22.89
CA ARG A 118 10.92 -11.58 22.72
C ARG A 118 12.33 -11.02 22.92
N ILE A 119 12.77 -10.19 21.98
CA ILE A 119 14.05 -9.50 22.07
C ILE A 119 13.83 -8.14 22.71
N HIS A 120 14.68 -7.78 23.68
CA HIS A 120 14.65 -6.45 24.28
C HIS A 120 15.12 -5.40 23.27
N VAL A 121 14.27 -4.41 22.95
CA VAL A 121 14.66 -3.26 22.13
C VAL A 121 15.30 -2.20 23.03
N TRP A 122 16.63 -2.12 23.02
CA TRP A 122 17.38 -1.22 23.88
C TRP A 122 17.32 0.24 23.39
N ARG A 123 17.34 1.18 24.36
CA ARG A 123 17.19 2.62 24.11
C ARG A 123 18.39 3.23 23.40
N THR A 124 19.58 2.73 23.68
CA THR A 124 20.87 3.22 23.19
C THR A 124 21.15 2.79 21.74
N GLY A 125 20.32 1.93 21.13
CA GLY A 125 20.48 1.47 19.74
C GLY A 125 20.44 2.59 18.70
N LEU A 126 19.81 3.73 19.02
CA LEU A 126 19.87 4.92 18.16
C LEU A 126 21.28 5.53 18.09
N VAL A 127 22.05 5.42 19.17
CA VAL A 127 23.45 5.85 19.21
C VAL A 127 24.27 4.96 18.29
N ASP A 128 24.08 3.64 18.35
CA ASP A 128 24.78 2.67 17.50
C ASP A 128 24.56 2.96 16.01
N LEU A 129 23.30 3.15 15.61
CA LEU A 129 22.95 3.51 14.25
C LEU A 129 23.50 4.88 13.85
N GLY A 130 23.54 5.84 14.78
CA GLY A 130 24.19 7.13 14.60
C GLY A 130 25.69 7.00 14.33
N LEU A 131 26.39 6.15 15.09
CA LEU A 131 27.82 5.87 14.92
C LEU A 131 28.10 5.22 13.55
N VAL A 132 27.29 4.23 13.16
CA VAL A 132 27.41 3.59 11.83
C VAL A 132 27.11 4.59 10.70
N THR A 133 26.08 5.41 10.84
CA THR A 133 25.74 6.45 9.85
C THR A 133 26.86 7.48 9.72
N ALA A 134 27.45 7.91 10.84
CA ALA A 134 28.61 8.80 10.84
C ALA A 134 29.82 8.15 10.17
N ALA A 135 30.08 6.86 10.43
CA ALA A 135 31.16 6.11 9.78
C ALA A 135 30.98 6.06 8.26
N ILE A 136 29.74 5.84 7.78
CA ILE A 136 29.41 5.86 6.34
C ILE A 136 29.62 7.26 5.74
N ILE A 137 29.20 8.33 6.43
CA ILE A 137 29.40 9.72 5.95
C ILE A 137 30.89 10.05 5.87
N LEU A 138 31.70 9.65 6.86
CA LEU A 138 33.15 9.83 6.85
C LEU A 138 33.81 9.03 5.72
N ALA A 139 33.37 7.79 5.48
CA ALA A 139 33.81 7.00 4.34
C ALA A 139 33.42 7.69 3.02
N TRP A 140 32.21 8.21 2.90
CA TRP A 140 31.76 8.91 1.70
C TRP A 140 32.55 10.19 1.43
N ALA A 141 32.85 10.96 2.48
CA ALA A 141 33.69 12.14 2.38
C ALA A 141 35.10 11.82 1.85
N ARG A 142 35.59 10.59 2.10
CA ARG A 142 36.92 10.14 1.69
C ARG A 142 36.98 9.57 0.28
N TRP A 143 36.10 8.61 -0.02
CA TRP A 143 36.15 7.80 -1.24
C TRP A 143 35.25 8.36 -2.34
N ARG A 144 34.24 9.17 -1.99
CA ARG A 144 33.23 9.73 -2.90
C ARG A 144 32.47 8.66 -3.71
N ASP A 145 32.46 7.42 -3.22
CA ASP A 145 31.73 6.31 -3.83
C ASP A 145 30.20 6.54 -3.71
N PRO A 146 29.45 6.55 -4.83
CA PRO A 146 28.01 6.70 -4.80
C PRO A 146 27.27 5.56 -4.07
N GLN A 147 27.85 4.37 -3.91
CA GLN A 147 27.21 3.26 -3.18
C GLN A 147 26.99 3.58 -1.69
N LEU A 148 27.91 4.36 -1.09
CA LEU A 148 27.82 4.78 0.31
C LEU A 148 26.61 5.68 0.59
N ILE A 149 26.08 6.36 -0.44
CA ILE A 149 24.86 7.16 -0.30
C ILE A 149 23.64 6.25 -0.11
N THR A 150 23.56 5.15 -0.87
CA THR A 150 22.49 4.14 -0.71
C THR A 150 22.60 3.42 0.64
N LEU A 151 23.82 3.13 1.11
CA LEU A 151 24.04 2.58 2.45
C LEU A 151 23.61 3.56 3.55
N CYS A 152 23.92 4.85 3.39
CA CYS A 152 23.48 5.90 4.31
C CYS A 152 21.94 5.99 4.35
N PHE A 153 21.27 5.89 3.19
CA PHE A 153 19.81 5.83 3.12
C PHE A 153 19.25 4.67 3.96
N TRP A 154 19.78 3.45 3.80
CA TRP A 154 19.32 2.29 4.58
C TRP A 154 19.63 2.39 6.08
N ALA A 155 20.79 2.94 6.46
CA ALA A 155 21.12 3.19 7.86
C ALA A 155 20.10 4.15 8.50
N LEU A 156 19.70 5.21 7.80
CA LEU A 156 18.68 6.15 8.27
C LEU A 156 17.27 5.53 8.29
N VAL A 157 16.93 4.65 7.34
CA VAL A 157 15.68 3.87 7.37
C VAL A 157 15.65 2.99 8.63
N LEU A 158 16.76 2.35 8.97
CA LEU A 158 16.90 1.54 10.18
C LEU A 158 16.75 2.39 11.45
N VAL A 159 17.24 3.64 11.45
CA VAL A 159 17.00 4.61 12.55
C VAL A 159 15.51 4.88 12.71
N GLY A 160 14.79 5.13 11.61
CA GLY A 160 13.34 5.32 11.63
C GLY A 160 12.58 4.10 12.17
N LEU A 161 13.01 2.91 11.79
CA LEU A 161 12.42 1.65 12.26
C LEU A 161 12.70 1.45 13.76
N TRP A 162 13.94 1.70 14.20
CA TRP A 162 14.31 1.57 15.61
C TRP A 162 13.53 2.55 16.50
N LEU A 163 13.34 3.80 16.05
CA LEU A 163 12.48 4.78 16.73
C LEU A 163 11.05 4.26 16.92
N SER A 164 10.50 3.64 15.89
CA SER A 164 9.16 3.04 15.90
C SER A 164 9.07 1.86 16.87
N LEU A 165 10.08 0.99 16.88
CA LEU A 165 10.15 -0.16 17.79
C LEU A 165 10.30 0.21 19.27
N ARG A 166 10.70 1.44 19.59
CA ARG A 166 10.74 1.91 20.99
C ARG A 166 9.36 2.16 21.59
N ILE A 167 8.33 2.35 20.77
CA ILE A 167 6.96 2.51 21.25
C ILE A 167 6.44 1.10 21.61
N PRO A 168 5.97 0.86 22.84
CA PRO A 168 5.43 -0.45 23.21
C PRO A 168 4.21 -0.76 22.36
N MET A 169 4.07 -2.00 21.87
CA MET A 169 2.96 -2.38 20.99
C MET A 169 1.58 -2.15 21.61
N THR A 170 1.47 -2.36 22.92
CA THR A 170 0.23 -2.20 23.67
C THR A 170 0.39 -1.21 24.80
N CYS A 171 -0.66 -0.45 25.10
CA CYS A 171 -0.76 0.34 26.31
C CYS A 171 -1.94 -0.14 27.14
N GLU A 172 -1.77 -0.13 28.47
CA GLU A 172 -2.91 -0.32 29.37
C GLU A 172 -3.65 1.00 29.50
N VAL A 173 -4.89 1.03 29.04
CA VAL A 173 -5.78 2.18 29.20
C VAL A 173 -6.68 1.91 30.40
N ARG A 174 -6.60 2.78 31.42
CA ARG A 174 -7.51 2.74 32.56
C ARG A 174 -8.75 3.56 32.27
N THR A 175 -9.91 2.91 32.34
CA THR A 175 -11.21 3.56 32.24
C THR A 175 -11.50 4.42 33.48
N PRO A 176 -12.34 5.46 33.36
CA PRO A 176 -12.78 6.27 34.51
C PRO A 176 -13.46 5.43 35.61
N THR A 177 -14.01 4.27 35.25
CA THR A 177 -14.63 3.29 36.14
C THR A 177 -13.63 2.37 36.85
N GLY A 178 -12.32 2.55 36.63
CA GLY A 178 -11.25 1.79 37.31
C GLY A 178 -10.83 0.48 36.60
N ALA A 179 -11.51 0.05 35.54
CA ALA A 179 -11.12 -1.13 34.77
C ALA A 179 -9.97 -0.80 33.80
N SER A 180 -8.96 -1.67 33.69
CA SER A 180 -7.89 -1.58 32.69
C SER A 180 -8.15 -2.54 31.52
N TYR A 181 -7.75 -2.13 30.32
CA TYR A 181 -7.68 -3.00 29.13
C TYR A 181 -6.44 -2.65 28.30
N THR A 182 -5.97 -3.61 27.50
CA THR A 182 -4.82 -3.42 26.60
C THR A 182 -5.31 -2.94 25.23
N ASP A 183 -4.80 -1.81 24.76
CA ASP A 183 -5.05 -1.28 23.42
C ASP A 183 -3.77 -1.28 22.59
N SER A 184 -3.89 -1.35 21.26
CA SER A 184 -2.76 -1.28 20.35
C SER A 184 -2.29 0.17 20.21
N THR A 185 -1.00 0.42 20.46
CA THR A 185 -0.42 1.74 20.21
C THR A 185 -0.11 1.90 18.72
N PRO A 186 -0.06 3.14 18.22
CA PRO A 186 0.27 3.38 16.82
C PRO A 186 1.80 3.41 16.62
N TRP A 187 2.47 2.32 17.00
CA TRP A 187 3.92 2.21 17.05
C TRP A 187 4.60 2.44 15.70
N ALA A 188 3.94 2.19 14.56
CA ALA A 188 4.51 2.35 13.22
C ALA A 188 4.48 3.80 12.67
N ILE A 189 3.73 4.72 13.30
CA ILE A 189 3.65 6.13 12.84
C ILE A 189 5.04 6.78 12.72
N PRO A 190 5.96 6.68 13.71
CA PRO A 190 7.28 7.28 13.58
C PRO A 190 8.05 6.77 12.37
N PHE A 191 7.90 5.49 12.00
CA PHE A 191 8.53 4.95 10.81
C PHE A 191 7.93 5.53 9.52
N ILE A 192 6.61 5.66 9.44
CA ILE A 192 5.91 6.29 8.32
C ILE A 192 6.39 7.74 8.13
N VAL A 193 6.43 8.52 9.22
CA VAL A 193 6.85 9.92 9.20
C VAL A 193 8.33 10.04 8.84
N THR A 194 9.22 9.33 9.54
CA THR A 194 10.67 9.40 9.26
C THR A 194 11.00 8.90 7.85
N GLY A 195 10.39 7.80 7.41
CA GLY A 195 10.51 7.28 6.05
C GLY A 195 10.09 8.32 5.01
N SER A 196 8.95 9.01 5.21
CA SER A 196 8.50 10.07 4.30
C SER A 196 9.48 11.25 4.21
N LEU A 197 10.04 11.67 5.36
CA LEU A 197 11.04 12.74 5.42
C LEU A 197 12.36 12.33 4.77
N LEU A 198 12.76 11.06 4.90
CA LEU A 198 13.94 10.53 4.22
C LEU A 198 13.74 10.50 2.70
N LEU A 199 12.60 10.01 2.22
CA LEU A 199 12.28 10.03 0.80
C LEU A 199 12.29 11.47 0.25
N ALA A 200 11.69 12.41 0.98
CA ALA A 200 11.73 13.82 0.62
C ALA A 200 13.16 14.38 0.62
N GLY A 201 13.93 14.16 1.68
CA GLY A 201 15.30 14.66 1.82
C GLY A 201 16.23 14.16 0.72
N PHE A 202 16.20 12.86 0.42
CA PHE A 202 17.02 12.30 -0.67
C PHE A 202 16.52 12.74 -2.06
N SER A 203 15.20 12.88 -2.26
CA SER A 203 14.66 13.43 -3.50
C SER A 203 15.09 14.89 -3.72
N LEU A 204 15.14 15.71 -2.66
CA LEU A 204 15.64 17.08 -2.71
C LEU A 204 17.16 17.10 -2.97
N GLY A 205 17.92 16.24 -2.29
CA GLY A 205 19.36 16.12 -2.49
C GLY A 205 19.74 15.74 -3.93
N GLU A 206 19.02 14.79 -4.53
CA GLU A 206 19.22 14.43 -5.94
C GLU A 206 18.84 15.60 -6.88
N GLY A 207 17.82 16.38 -6.52
CA GLY A 207 17.38 17.57 -7.25
C GLY A 207 18.41 18.68 -7.21
N PHE A 208 18.94 18.96 -6.03
CA PHE A 208 20.01 19.93 -5.83
C PHE A 208 21.27 19.55 -6.61
N ARG A 209 21.64 18.25 -6.63
CA ARG A 209 22.77 17.76 -7.42
C ARG A 209 22.58 18.02 -8.92
N ARG A 210 21.39 17.75 -9.45
CA ARG A 210 21.05 18.03 -10.86
C ARG A 210 21.02 19.53 -11.15
N HIS A 211 20.46 20.33 -10.26
CA HIS A 211 20.44 21.79 -10.39
C HIS A 211 21.86 22.36 -10.41
N ARG A 212 22.72 21.97 -9.47
CA ARG A 212 24.13 22.37 -9.42
C ARG A 212 24.88 21.95 -10.69
N ARG A 213 24.61 20.75 -11.22
CA ARG A 213 25.17 20.30 -12.51
C ARG A 213 24.74 21.21 -13.67
N ARG A 214 23.48 21.68 -13.69
CA ARG A 214 23.00 22.61 -14.72
C ARG A 214 23.67 23.98 -14.62
N VAL A 215 23.76 24.54 -13.42
CA VAL A 215 24.38 25.84 -13.18
C VAL A 215 25.87 25.81 -13.54
N THR A 216 26.59 24.76 -13.15
CA THR A 216 28.03 24.59 -13.44
C THR A 216 28.32 24.26 -14.91
N ALA A 217 27.34 23.75 -15.66
CA ALA A 217 27.48 23.50 -17.08
C ALA A 217 27.43 24.80 -17.91
N TRP A 218 26.82 25.87 -17.40
CA TRP A 218 26.70 27.13 -18.11
C TRP A 218 27.93 28.04 -17.88
N PRO A 219 28.45 28.75 -18.91
CA PRO A 219 28.16 28.61 -20.34
C PRO A 219 29.05 27.56 -21.04
N ASN A 220 30.17 27.17 -20.42
CA ASN A 220 31.30 26.55 -21.13
C ASN A 220 31.25 25.01 -21.21
N ALA A 221 30.34 24.36 -20.47
CA ALA A 221 30.31 22.92 -20.33
C ALA A 221 28.92 22.33 -20.62
N LEU A 222 28.21 22.87 -21.61
CA LEU A 222 26.90 22.40 -22.08
C LEU A 222 26.90 20.93 -22.48
N ALA A 223 28.03 20.40 -22.98
CA ALA A 223 28.20 18.98 -23.25
C ALA A 223 28.02 18.09 -22.01
N ASN A 224 28.18 18.63 -20.79
CA ASN A 224 27.87 17.90 -19.57
C ASN A 224 26.38 17.72 -19.33
N LEU A 225 25.49 18.45 -20.03
CA LEU A 225 24.04 18.26 -19.95
C LEU A 225 23.56 17.08 -20.78
N THR A 226 24.26 16.73 -21.86
CA THR A 226 23.92 15.60 -22.74
C THR A 226 24.40 14.26 -22.18
N ARG A 227 25.42 14.27 -21.31
CA ARG A 227 25.89 13.06 -20.61
C ARG A 227 24.86 12.56 -19.61
N GLU A 228 24.56 11.27 -19.61
CA GLU A 228 23.71 10.63 -18.61
C GLU A 228 24.19 10.97 -17.18
N SER A 229 23.25 11.26 -16.28
CA SER A 229 23.60 11.52 -14.88
C SER A 229 23.98 10.22 -14.19
N SER A 230 25.11 10.20 -13.49
CA SER A 230 25.48 9.07 -12.65
C SER A 230 24.43 8.84 -11.55
N VAL A 231 23.74 7.71 -11.65
CA VAL A 231 22.72 7.29 -10.69
C VAL A 231 23.40 6.64 -9.48
N TRP A 232 22.84 6.82 -8.28
CA TRP A 232 23.31 6.09 -7.10
C TRP A 232 22.94 4.61 -7.24
N PRO A 233 23.92 3.68 -7.19
CA PRO A 233 23.64 2.26 -7.39
C PRO A 233 22.59 1.73 -6.40
N GLY A 234 21.58 1.00 -6.91
CA GLY A 234 20.52 0.40 -6.09
C GLY A 234 19.54 1.36 -5.40
N PHE A 235 19.70 2.68 -5.56
CA PHE A 235 18.93 3.66 -4.80
C PHE A 235 17.44 3.69 -5.17
N TYR A 236 17.11 3.70 -6.46
CA TYR A 236 15.70 3.74 -6.91
C TYR A 236 14.91 2.50 -6.47
N TYR A 237 15.54 1.31 -6.52
CA TYR A 237 14.96 0.08 -5.99
C TYR A 237 14.73 0.16 -4.46
N SER A 238 15.72 0.67 -3.73
CA SER A 238 15.63 0.86 -2.28
C SER A 238 14.51 1.83 -1.88
N VAL A 239 14.37 2.94 -2.61
CA VAL A 239 13.27 3.90 -2.44
C VAL A 239 11.92 3.23 -2.68
N GLY A 240 11.81 2.39 -3.72
CA GLY A 240 10.60 1.62 -4.00
C GLY A 240 10.18 0.72 -2.84
N ILE A 241 11.12 -0.02 -2.24
CA ILE A 241 10.84 -0.89 -1.08
C ILE A 241 10.30 -0.09 0.09
N VAL A 242 10.98 1.01 0.46
CA VAL A 242 10.57 1.86 1.58
C VAL A 242 9.21 2.50 1.30
N ALA A 243 8.96 2.94 0.08
CA ALA A 243 7.68 3.52 -0.32
C ALA A 243 6.52 2.53 -0.21
N VAL A 244 6.72 1.27 -0.63
CA VAL A 244 5.73 0.20 -0.48
C VAL A 244 5.49 -0.11 1.00
N ALA A 245 6.54 -0.16 1.82
CA ALA A 245 6.40 -0.35 3.27
C ALA A 245 5.58 0.77 3.91
N ILE A 246 5.84 2.04 3.55
CA ILE A 246 5.06 3.20 4.00
C ILE A 246 3.60 3.09 3.54
N LEU A 247 3.35 2.67 2.30
CA LEU A 247 1.99 2.47 1.79
C LEU A 247 1.22 1.43 2.62
N LEU A 248 1.82 0.25 2.85
CA LEU A 248 1.19 -0.83 3.61
C LEU A 248 0.94 -0.44 5.08
N LEU A 249 1.94 0.13 5.75
CA LEU A 249 1.81 0.59 7.13
C LEU A 249 0.84 1.76 7.25
N GLY A 250 0.80 2.65 6.26
CA GLY A 250 -0.17 3.74 6.19
C GLY A 250 -1.60 3.24 6.03
N CYS A 251 -1.82 2.14 5.30
CA CYS A 251 -3.13 1.47 5.27
C CYS A 251 -3.52 0.90 6.64
N MET A 252 -2.57 0.32 7.39
CA MET A 252 -2.83 -0.17 8.75
C MET A 252 -3.15 0.96 9.74
N HIS A 253 -2.48 2.10 9.61
CA HIS A 253 -2.65 3.28 10.48
C HIS A 253 -3.40 4.42 9.78
N ILE A 254 -4.42 4.08 8.98
CA ILE A 254 -5.13 5.03 8.12
C ILE A 254 -5.85 6.16 8.90
N VAL A 255 -6.20 5.91 10.16
CA VAL A 255 -6.89 6.88 11.04
C VAL A 255 -5.93 7.88 11.69
N SER A 256 -4.63 7.61 11.67
CA SER A 256 -3.66 8.51 12.31
C SER A 256 -3.61 9.87 11.59
N PRO A 257 -3.60 11.00 12.32
CA PRO A 257 -3.49 12.33 11.73
C PRO A 257 -2.15 12.57 11.02
N TRP A 258 -1.14 11.76 11.32
CA TRP A 258 0.18 11.85 10.70
C TRP A 258 0.29 11.08 9.38
N THR A 259 -0.60 10.12 9.14
CA THR A 259 -0.61 9.32 7.91
C THR A 259 -0.87 10.15 6.65
N PRO A 260 -1.89 11.05 6.60
CA PRO A 260 -2.13 11.88 5.42
C PRO A 260 -0.93 12.73 4.98
N PRO A 261 -0.33 13.58 5.84
CA PRO A 261 0.79 14.41 5.43
C PRO A 261 2.03 13.58 5.08
N ALA A 262 2.33 12.51 5.82
CA ALA A 262 3.48 11.66 5.54
C ALA A 262 3.37 10.94 4.18
N CYS A 263 2.19 10.37 3.88
CA CYS A 263 1.95 9.72 2.59
C CYS A 263 2.00 10.72 1.43
N LEU A 264 1.50 11.95 1.63
CA LEU A 264 1.57 13.00 0.61
C LEU A 264 3.02 13.39 0.32
N ILE A 265 3.82 13.64 1.36
CA ILE A 265 5.23 13.99 1.24
C ILE A 265 5.99 12.87 0.52
N ALA A 266 5.78 11.61 0.91
CA ALA A 266 6.40 10.45 0.26
C ALA A 266 5.98 10.32 -1.21
N GLY A 267 4.67 10.44 -1.50
CA GLY A 267 4.14 10.36 -2.85
C GLY A 267 4.69 11.46 -3.78
N ILE A 268 4.73 12.71 -3.30
CA ILE A 268 5.31 13.83 -4.05
C ILE A 268 6.81 13.60 -4.27
N ALA A 269 7.56 13.21 -3.23
CA ALA A 269 8.98 12.94 -3.33
C ALA A 269 9.29 11.90 -4.42
N ILE A 270 8.56 10.78 -4.43
CA ILE A 270 8.73 9.73 -5.44
C ILE A 270 8.29 10.23 -6.83
N LEU A 271 7.18 10.97 -6.95
CA LEU A 271 6.79 11.58 -8.23
C LEU A 271 7.88 12.51 -8.79
N THR A 272 8.57 13.28 -7.94
CA THR A 272 9.70 14.10 -8.41
C THR A 272 10.88 13.26 -8.91
N MET A 273 11.10 12.09 -8.31
CA MET A 273 12.10 11.13 -8.77
C MET A 273 11.68 10.45 -10.08
N VAL A 274 10.41 10.11 -10.25
CA VAL A 274 9.83 9.56 -11.49
C VAL A 274 9.91 10.58 -12.62
N ALA A 275 9.64 11.86 -12.33
CA ALA A 275 9.77 12.94 -13.30
C ALA A 275 11.21 13.09 -13.82
N ARG A 276 12.18 12.70 -13.01
CA ARG A 276 13.61 12.76 -13.29
C ARG A 276 14.15 11.52 -13.99
N ARG A 277 13.58 10.35 -13.69
CA ARG A 277 13.90 9.07 -14.31
C ARG A 277 12.65 8.21 -14.27
N TRP A 278 12.13 7.88 -15.45
CA TRP A 278 10.92 7.11 -15.55
C TRP A 278 11.13 5.67 -15.06
N GLU A 279 10.39 5.30 -14.02
CA GLU A 279 10.26 3.93 -13.53
C GLU A 279 8.78 3.68 -13.21
N GLU A 280 8.15 2.74 -13.91
CA GLU A 280 6.69 2.51 -13.85
C GLU A 280 6.25 2.08 -12.45
N GLY A 281 7.02 1.22 -11.78
CA GLY A 281 6.71 0.76 -10.41
C GLY A 281 6.73 1.89 -9.37
N LEU A 282 7.69 2.82 -9.46
CA LEU A 282 7.73 3.98 -8.58
C LEU A 282 6.56 4.93 -8.83
N ALA A 283 6.13 5.07 -10.08
CA ALA A 283 4.95 5.86 -10.42
C ALA A 283 3.69 5.28 -9.77
N ASP A 284 3.48 3.96 -9.86
CA ASP A 284 2.31 3.30 -9.26
C ASP A 284 2.27 3.48 -7.74
N VAL A 285 3.41 3.29 -7.06
CA VAL A 285 3.49 3.47 -5.61
C VAL A 285 3.27 4.93 -5.22
N ALA A 286 3.80 5.88 -5.98
CA ALA A 286 3.61 7.30 -5.70
C ALA A 286 2.14 7.73 -5.82
N LEU A 287 1.44 7.28 -6.87
CA LEU A 287 0.01 7.51 -7.04
C LEU A 287 -0.80 6.83 -5.92
N GLY A 288 -0.35 5.66 -5.46
CA GLY A 288 -0.95 4.93 -4.33
C GLY A 288 -0.83 5.70 -3.01
N LEU A 289 0.35 6.25 -2.73
CA LEU A 289 0.61 7.08 -1.54
C LEU A 289 -0.21 8.37 -1.54
N ILE A 290 -0.35 9.03 -2.70
CA ILE A 290 -1.22 10.21 -2.83
C ILE A 290 -2.69 9.84 -2.61
N THR A 291 -3.13 8.71 -3.16
CA THR A 291 -4.48 8.18 -2.93
C THR A 291 -4.72 7.91 -1.46
N LEU A 292 -3.80 7.21 -0.80
CA LEU A 292 -3.88 6.92 0.64
C LEU A 292 -3.90 8.21 1.48
N SER A 293 -3.14 9.23 1.09
CA SER A 293 -3.18 10.53 1.76
C SER A 293 -4.57 11.16 1.73
N ILE A 294 -5.20 11.19 0.56
CA ILE A 294 -6.53 11.82 0.40
C ILE A 294 -7.61 10.98 1.09
N VAL A 295 -7.48 9.64 1.08
CA VAL A 295 -8.42 8.73 1.77
C VAL A 295 -8.28 8.80 3.29
N SER A 296 -7.07 8.99 3.82
CA SER A 296 -6.83 9.11 5.28
C SER A 296 -7.22 10.48 5.84
N LEU A 297 -7.21 11.54 5.02
CA LEU A 297 -7.55 12.90 5.45
C LEU A 297 -8.92 13.02 6.16
N PRO A 298 -10.04 12.47 5.65
CA PRO A 298 -11.33 12.49 6.36
C PRO A 298 -11.33 11.64 7.65
N MET A 299 -10.36 10.75 7.83
CA MET A 299 -10.25 9.86 8.99
C MET A 299 -9.37 10.44 10.10
N ALA A 300 -8.43 11.33 9.77
CA ALA A 300 -7.41 11.86 10.69
C ALA A 300 -7.95 12.47 12.00
N TRP A 301 -9.21 12.88 12.00
CA TRP A 301 -9.89 13.57 13.12
C TRP A 301 -11.05 12.73 13.67
N LEU A 302 -11.15 11.46 13.28
CA LEU A 302 -12.15 10.57 13.82
C LEU A 302 -11.79 10.25 15.28
N PRO A 303 -12.63 10.62 16.27
CA PRO A 303 -12.36 10.27 17.66
C PRO A 303 -12.34 8.76 17.78
N VAL A 304 -11.19 8.21 18.19
CA VAL A 304 -11.03 6.78 18.41
C VAL A 304 -11.71 6.44 19.74
N PRO A 305 -12.79 5.64 19.73
CA PRO A 305 -13.45 5.24 20.97
C PRO A 305 -12.54 4.31 21.77
N LEU A 306 -12.66 4.37 23.10
CA LEU A 306 -11.90 3.55 24.04
C LEU A 306 -11.98 2.04 23.73
N ARG A 307 -13.10 1.56 23.20
CA ARG A 307 -13.19 0.22 22.60
C ARG A 307 -13.62 0.34 21.15
N PRO A 308 -12.98 -0.38 20.21
CA PRO A 308 -13.41 -0.42 18.82
C PRO A 308 -14.79 -1.08 18.76
N MET A 309 -15.83 -0.24 18.83
CA MET A 309 -17.21 -0.68 18.66
C MET A 309 -17.46 -0.93 17.17
N PRO A 310 -18.38 -1.83 16.81
CA PRO A 310 -18.74 -2.07 15.40
C PRO A 310 -19.14 -0.79 14.65
N GLN A 311 -19.73 0.15 15.39
CA GLN A 311 -20.07 1.50 14.97
C GLN A 311 -18.88 2.31 14.40
N TYR A 312 -17.70 2.15 14.99
CA TYR A 312 -16.48 2.87 14.61
C TYR A 312 -15.98 2.43 13.24
N PHE A 313 -16.00 1.12 12.97
CA PHE A 313 -15.61 0.57 11.67
C PHE A 313 -16.58 0.97 10.56
N ALA A 314 -17.89 1.00 10.84
CA ALA A 314 -18.88 1.48 9.87
C ALA A 314 -18.61 2.95 9.46
N GLU A 315 -18.33 3.81 10.43
CA GLU A 315 -17.96 5.22 10.18
C GLU A 315 -16.64 5.34 9.41
N LEU A 316 -15.66 4.50 9.74
CA LEU A 316 -14.37 4.43 9.03
C LEU A 316 -14.58 4.04 7.56
N PHE A 317 -15.40 3.03 7.28
CA PHE A 317 -15.73 2.62 5.91
C PHE A 317 -16.48 3.69 5.13
N ASN A 318 -17.47 4.37 5.74
CA ASN A 318 -18.17 5.49 5.11
C ASN A 318 -17.18 6.57 4.62
N ARG A 319 -16.24 6.96 5.48
CA ARG A 319 -15.22 7.96 5.16
C ARG A 319 -14.21 7.45 4.13
N ALA A 320 -13.86 6.17 4.18
CA ALA A 320 -12.96 5.53 3.21
C ALA A 320 -13.55 5.57 1.80
N ILE A 321 -14.82 5.18 1.65
CA ILE A 321 -15.54 5.18 0.38
C ILE A 321 -15.55 6.61 -0.21
N PHE A 322 -15.82 7.62 0.61
CA PHE A 322 -15.80 9.01 0.17
C PHE A 322 -14.45 9.41 -0.45
N GLY A 323 -13.34 9.15 0.26
CA GLY A 323 -12.00 9.43 -0.25
C GLY A 323 -11.67 8.66 -1.53
N LEU A 324 -12.03 7.38 -1.59
CA LEU A 324 -11.78 6.52 -2.75
C LEU A 324 -12.62 6.92 -3.96
N ALA A 325 -13.87 7.35 -3.77
CA ALA A 325 -14.73 7.86 -4.82
C ALA A 325 -14.14 9.12 -5.46
N VAL A 326 -13.71 10.07 -4.63
CA VAL A 326 -13.03 11.30 -5.08
C VAL A 326 -11.78 10.94 -5.88
N MET A 327 -10.91 10.07 -5.34
CA MET A 327 -9.68 9.68 -6.04
C MET A 327 -9.92 8.94 -7.35
N THR A 328 -10.97 8.12 -7.41
CA THR A 328 -11.39 7.45 -8.64
C THR A 328 -11.71 8.47 -9.73
N ALA A 329 -12.51 9.51 -9.41
CA ALA A 329 -12.84 10.57 -10.35
C ALA A 329 -11.60 11.41 -10.72
N VAL A 330 -10.79 11.81 -9.73
CA VAL A 330 -9.60 12.65 -9.92
C VAL A 330 -8.58 11.98 -10.84
N TRP A 331 -8.29 10.68 -10.67
CA TRP A 331 -7.31 10.00 -11.52
C TRP A 331 -7.76 9.87 -12.98
N HIS A 332 -9.03 9.56 -13.22
CA HIS A 332 -9.60 9.51 -14.57
C HIS A 332 -9.74 10.90 -15.20
N TRP A 333 -9.98 11.93 -14.39
CA TRP A 333 -9.95 13.32 -14.82
C TRP A 333 -8.54 13.74 -15.25
N LEU A 334 -7.54 13.52 -14.39
CA LEU A 334 -6.14 13.84 -14.66
C LEU A 334 -5.60 13.12 -15.89
N ALA A 335 -5.94 11.84 -16.07
CA ALA A 335 -5.59 11.09 -17.28
C ALA A 335 -6.02 11.85 -18.55
N GLY A 336 -7.28 12.31 -18.58
CA GLY A 336 -7.79 13.07 -19.72
C GLY A 336 -7.22 14.48 -19.84
N VAL A 337 -6.84 15.14 -18.74
CA VAL A 337 -6.12 16.43 -18.79
C VAL A 337 -4.71 16.24 -19.36
N TRP A 338 -4.08 15.10 -19.09
CA TRP A 338 -2.74 14.78 -19.59
C TRP A 338 -2.73 14.25 -21.03
N ASP A 339 -3.88 13.98 -21.66
CA ASP A 339 -3.93 13.61 -23.08
C ASP A 339 -3.29 14.69 -23.99
N GLN A 340 -3.35 15.97 -23.58
CA GLN A 340 -2.65 17.07 -24.26
C GLN A 340 -1.11 16.94 -24.26
N GLN A 341 -0.57 16.01 -23.47
CA GLN A 341 0.86 15.72 -23.34
C GLN A 341 1.29 14.52 -24.21
N LEU A 342 0.41 14.08 -25.12
CA LEU A 342 0.69 13.07 -26.14
C LEU A 342 0.94 13.77 -27.47
N ASP A 343 2.03 13.40 -28.14
CA ASP A 343 2.32 13.83 -29.51
C ASP A 343 2.15 12.63 -30.45
N GLY A 344 1.18 12.69 -31.36
CA GLY A 344 0.80 11.55 -32.20
C GLY A 344 0.42 10.29 -31.41
N GLY A 345 -0.16 10.45 -30.21
CA GLY A 345 -0.48 9.34 -29.29
C GLY A 345 0.71 8.78 -28.51
N ARG A 346 1.91 9.36 -28.66
CA ARG A 346 3.11 8.96 -27.92
C ARG A 346 3.40 9.94 -26.78
N PRO A 347 3.71 9.44 -25.56
CA PRO A 347 3.98 10.32 -24.43
C PRO A 347 5.37 10.94 -24.55
N TRP A 348 5.42 12.26 -24.68
CA TRP A 348 6.68 13.02 -24.74
C TRP A 348 7.07 13.65 -23.39
N THR A 349 6.12 13.79 -22.45
CA THR A 349 6.39 14.20 -21.06
C THR A 349 6.11 13.09 -20.05
N THR A 350 6.64 13.24 -18.83
CA THR A 350 6.36 12.31 -17.71
C THR A 350 4.87 12.27 -17.38
N ALA A 351 4.16 13.41 -17.46
CA ALA A 351 2.71 13.45 -17.27
C ALA A 351 1.97 12.60 -18.31
N GLY A 352 2.38 12.66 -19.58
CA GLY A 352 1.86 11.79 -20.64
C GLY A 352 2.12 10.30 -20.35
N ARG A 353 3.28 9.95 -19.79
CA ARG A 353 3.59 8.57 -19.38
C ARG A 353 2.74 8.09 -18.20
N LEU A 354 2.34 9.00 -17.31
CA LEU A 354 1.50 8.70 -16.14
C LEU A 354 0.04 8.40 -16.48
N ILE A 355 -0.45 8.68 -17.71
CA ILE A 355 -1.85 8.45 -18.11
C ILE A 355 -2.26 6.99 -17.86
N ARG A 356 -1.42 6.03 -18.23
CA ARG A 356 -1.76 4.61 -18.04
C ARG A 356 -1.82 4.25 -16.55
N ASN A 357 -0.86 4.74 -15.77
CA ASN A 357 -0.74 4.48 -14.34
C ASN A 357 -1.90 5.14 -13.56
N SER A 358 -2.29 6.36 -13.91
CA SER A 358 -3.44 7.03 -13.29
C SER A 358 -4.75 6.30 -13.59
N LEU A 359 -4.96 5.83 -14.83
CA LEU A 359 -6.12 5.01 -15.15
C LEU A 359 -6.15 3.67 -14.38
N ARG A 360 -4.99 3.05 -14.14
CA ARG A 360 -4.91 1.84 -13.30
C ARG A 360 -5.20 2.14 -11.84
N MET A 361 -4.62 3.23 -11.30
CA MET A 361 -4.86 3.64 -9.92
C MET A 361 -6.32 4.04 -9.69
N GLY A 362 -6.94 4.75 -10.63
CA GLY A 362 -8.36 5.08 -10.59
C GLY A 362 -9.26 3.84 -10.63
N TYR A 363 -8.90 2.82 -11.42
CA TYR A 363 -9.60 1.54 -11.39
C TYR A 363 -9.43 0.82 -10.04
N LEU A 364 -8.20 0.79 -9.49
CA LEU A 364 -7.92 0.16 -8.19
C LEU A 364 -8.65 0.85 -7.04
N SER A 365 -8.67 2.19 -7.01
CA SER A 365 -9.43 2.95 -6.01
C SER A 365 -10.93 2.68 -6.12
N GLY A 366 -11.46 2.63 -7.34
CA GLY A 366 -12.87 2.34 -7.60
C GLY A 366 -13.25 0.92 -7.19
N ALA A 367 -12.44 -0.08 -7.54
CA ALA A 367 -12.65 -1.46 -7.14
C ALA A 367 -12.60 -1.64 -5.62
N THR A 368 -11.66 -0.95 -4.95
CA THR A 368 -11.55 -0.96 -3.49
C THR A 368 -12.78 -0.29 -2.85
N ALA A 369 -13.27 0.81 -3.42
CA ALA A 369 -14.50 1.46 -2.95
C ALA A 369 -15.69 0.52 -3.02
N VAL A 370 -15.90 -0.16 -4.17
CA VAL A 370 -17.00 -1.13 -4.35
C VAL A 370 -16.91 -2.29 -3.35
N LEU A 371 -15.70 -2.81 -3.10
CA LEU A 371 -15.50 -3.86 -2.11
C LEU A 371 -15.86 -3.37 -0.70
N ILE A 372 -15.45 -2.16 -0.32
CA ILE A 372 -15.80 -1.58 0.98
C ILE A 372 -17.30 -1.29 1.07
N SER A 373 -17.93 -0.76 0.02
CA SER A 373 -19.38 -0.55 -0.08
C SER A 373 -20.15 -1.86 0.15
N LEU A 374 -19.68 -2.96 -0.45
CA LEU A 374 -20.27 -4.28 -0.26
C LEU A 374 -20.11 -4.77 1.19
N HIS A 375 -18.91 -4.65 1.78
CA HIS A 375 -18.70 -5.02 3.19
C HIS A 375 -19.59 -4.19 4.12
N LEU A 376 -19.71 -2.89 3.85
CA LEU A 376 -20.53 -1.96 4.62
C LEU A 376 -22.03 -2.24 4.47
N ALA A 377 -22.48 -2.78 3.34
CA ALA A 377 -23.86 -3.20 3.13
C ALA A 377 -24.24 -4.38 4.05
N PHE A 378 -23.36 -5.37 4.18
CA PHE A 378 -23.59 -6.56 5.01
C PHE A 378 -23.15 -6.40 6.46
N TRP A 379 -22.42 -5.32 6.80
CA TRP A 379 -21.90 -5.04 8.14
C TRP A 379 -22.91 -5.27 9.29
N PRO A 380 -24.17 -4.80 9.20
CA PRO A 380 -25.14 -4.97 10.30
C PRO A 380 -25.58 -6.42 10.55
N ARG A 381 -25.32 -7.34 9.61
CA ARG A 381 -25.75 -8.75 9.68
C ARG A 381 -24.64 -9.70 10.10
N ILE A 382 -23.42 -9.21 10.31
CA ILE A 382 -22.31 -10.02 10.81
C ILE A 382 -22.56 -10.31 12.29
N SER A 383 -22.74 -11.58 12.66
CA SER A 383 -23.18 -12.06 13.99
C SER A 383 -22.32 -11.62 15.18
N ALA A 384 -21.11 -11.11 14.94
CA ALA A 384 -20.23 -10.52 15.95
C ALA A 384 -20.57 -9.06 16.30
N VAL A 385 -21.49 -8.42 15.57
CA VAL A 385 -21.87 -7.02 15.70
C VAL A 385 -23.28 -6.94 16.29
N VAL A 386 -23.42 -6.43 17.52
CA VAL A 386 -24.73 -6.24 18.19
C VAL A 386 -25.59 -5.28 17.36
N ALA A 387 -26.76 -5.78 16.92
CA ALA A 387 -27.61 -5.22 15.88
C ALA A 387 -28.28 -3.86 16.18
N ASP A 388 -28.32 -3.41 17.44
CA ASP A 388 -29.12 -2.24 17.85
C ASP A 388 -28.39 -0.89 17.82
N LEU A 389 -27.10 -0.88 17.50
CA LEU A 389 -26.23 0.29 17.70
C LEU A 389 -25.83 1.03 16.40
N ASP A 390 -26.09 0.48 15.20
CA ASP A 390 -25.62 1.08 13.91
C ASP A 390 -26.73 1.74 13.05
N ASN A 391 -27.98 1.78 13.51
CA ASN A 391 -29.13 2.23 12.72
C ASN A 391 -29.42 3.75 12.76
N SER A 392 -28.42 4.60 12.99
CA SER A 392 -28.67 6.05 13.06
C SER A 392 -29.00 6.63 11.67
N PRO A 393 -30.00 7.54 11.54
CA PRO A 393 -30.37 8.16 10.25
C PRO A 393 -29.19 8.85 9.56
N TRP A 394 -28.30 9.44 10.36
CA TRP A 394 -27.07 10.08 9.90
C TRP A 394 -26.11 9.11 9.20
N ARG A 395 -25.95 7.89 9.71
CA ARG A 395 -25.10 6.87 9.07
C ARG A 395 -25.72 6.33 7.80
N TRP A 396 -27.04 6.23 7.79
CA TRP A 396 -27.82 5.88 6.61
C TRP A 396 -27.58 6.87 5.48
N SER A 397 -27.73 8.17 5.77
CA SER A 397 -27.55 9.23 4.78
C SER A 397 -26.09 9.32 4.33
N LEU A 398 -25.12 9.24 5.24
CA LEU A 398 -23.69 9.27 4.88
C LEU A 398 -23.29 8.08 4.01
N GLY A 399 -23.66 6.86 4.39
CA GLY A 399 -23.27 5.67 3.64
C GLY A 399 -23.94 5.62 2.26
N LEU A 400 -25.22 5.98 2.15
CA LEU A 400 -25.87 6.12 0.85
C LEU A 400 -25.24 7.21 -0.01
N THR A 401 -24.91 8.37 0.58
CA THR A 401 -24.25 9.46 -0.15
C THR A 401 -22.88 9.00 -0.66
N ALA A 402 -22.12 8.25 0.14
CA ALA A 402 -20.82 7.72 -0.26
C ALA A 402 -20.92 6.68 -1.39
N CYS A 403 -21.89 5.76 -1.31
CA CYS A 403 -22.14 4.77 -2.37
C CYS A 403 -22.61 5.46 -3.66
N LEU A 404 -23.53 6.43 -3.56
CA LEU A 404 -23.99 7.22 -4.71
C LEU A 404 -22.85 8.03 -5.34
N LEU A 405 -21.97 8.63 -4.53
CA LEU A 405 -20.80 9.34 -5.04
C LEU A 405 -19.86 8.38 -5.78
N THR A 406 -19.65 7.17 -5.25
CA THR A 406 -18.85 6.12 -5.90
C THR A 406 -19.47 5.70 -7.23
N LEU A 407 -20.78 5.50 -7.26
CA LEU A 407 -21.53 5.18 -8.47
C LEU A 407 -21.40 6.30 -9.52
N LEU A 408 -21.55 7.57 -9.11
CA LEU A 408 -21.37 8.72 -9.99
C LEU A 408 -19.94 8.81 -10.51
N ALA A 409 -18.94 8.61 -9.65
CA ALA A 409 -17.53 8.64 -10.03
C ALA A 409 -17.19 7.53 -11.04
N LEU A 410 -17.65 6.30 -10.80
CA LEU A 410 -17.46 5.16 -11.70
C LEU A 410 -18.22 5.34 -13.01
N GLY A 411 -19.48 5.79 -12.95
CA GLY A 411 -20.31 6.04 -14.13
C GLY A 411 -19.73 7.13 -15.01
N TRP A 412 -19.32 8.25 -14.42
CA TRP A 412 -18.63 9.32 -15.13
C TRP A 412 -17.30 8.85 -15.74
N SER A 413 -16.50 8.10 -14.98
CA SER A 413 -15.21 7.56 -15.44
C SER A 413 -15.37 6.55 -16.59
N ALA A 414 -16.40 5.70 -16.53
CA ALA A 414 -16.75 4.74 -17.57
C ALA A 414 -17.18 5.46 -18.86
N CYS A 415 -18.07 6.46 -18.76
CA CYS A 415 -18.51 7.27 -19.89
C CYS A 415 -17.38 8.09 -20.51
N ARG A 416 -16.42 8.57 -19.69
CA ARG A 416 -15.28 9.36 -20.16
C ARG A 416 -14.24 8.50 -20.88
N THR A 417 -13.91 7.33 -20.33
CA THR A 417 -12.82 6.48 -20.86
C THR A 417 -13.28 5.41 -21.83
N GLY A 418 -14.59 5.12 -21.90
CA GLY A 418 -15.13 4.04 -22.71
C GLY A 418 -14.76 2.64 -22.22
N LYS A 419 -14.20 2.49 -21.01
CA LYS A 419 -13.72 1.19 -20.50
C LYS A 419 -14.86 0.37 -19.90
N ILE A 420 -15.05 -0.83 -20.45
CA ILE A 420 -16.06 -1.81 -20.03
C ILE A 420 -15.87 -2.24 -18.57
N THR A 421 -14.62 -2.35 -18.10
CA THR A 421 -14.32 -2.78 -16.71
C THR A 421 -14.84 -1.81 -15.65
N LEU A 422 -14.85 -0.50 -15.93
CA LEU A 422 -15.44 0.51 -15.03
C LEU A 422 -16.96 0.44 -15.02
N ALA A 423 -17.57 0.13 -16.18
CA ALA A 423 -19.01 -0.07 -16.26
C ALA A 423 -19.46 -1.31 -15.46
N TYR A 424 -18.67 -2.39 -15.45
CA TYR A 424 -18.90 -3.53 -14.54
C TYR A 424 -18.84 -3.09 -13.07
N LEU A 425 -17.82 -2.33 -12.67
CA LEU A 425 -17.73 -1.81 -11.29
C LEU A 425 -18.91 -0.93 -10.91
N ALA A 426 -19.40 -0.08 -11.83
CA ALA A 426 -20.59 0.74 -11.58
C ALA A 426 -21.86 -0.13 -11.41
N LEU A 427 -22.02 -1.20 -12.18
CA LEU A 427 -23.13 -2.16 -11.97
C LEU A 427 -23.01 -2.90 -10.64
N PHE A 428 -21.80 -3.29 -10.24
CA PHE A 428 -21.57 -3.87 -8.91
C PHE A 428 -21.89 -2.87 -7.79
N GLU A 429 -21.56 -1.59 -7.97
CA GLU A 429 -21.90 -0.54 -7.00
C GLU A 429 -23.40 -0.28 -6.91
N ILE A 430 -24.15 -0.38 -8.01
CA ILE A 430 -25.63 -0.36 -7.98
C ILE A 430 -26.13 -1.53 -7.12
N GLY A 431 -25.56 -2.72 -7.29
CA GLY A 431 -25.88 -3.88 -6.46
C GLY A 431 -25.55 -3.65 -4.98
N ALA A 432 -24.35 -3.15 -4.67
CA ALA A 432 -23.91 -2.87 -3.30
C ALA A 432 -24.77 -1.77 -2.64
N THR A 433 -25.10 -0.70 -3.35
CA THR A 433 -25.98 0.39 -2.87
C THR A 433 -27.40 -0.13 -2.61
N SER A 434 -27.92 -0.97 -3.50
CA SER A 434 -29.24 -1.59 -3.33
C SER A 434 -29.25 -2.51 -2.11
N ALA A 435 -28.22 -3.35 -1.95
CA ALA A 435 -28.05 -4.21 -0.79
C ALA A 435 -27.92 -3.40 0.51
N PHE A 436 -27.15 -2.32 0.50
CA PHE A 436 -27.00 -1.40 1.64
C PHE A 436 -28.36 -0.87 2.09
N ALA A 437 -29.19 -0.40 1.15
CA ALA A 437 -30.51 0.13 1.45
C ALA A 437 -31.43 -0.96 2.00
N ILE A 438 -31.53 -2.10 1.31
CA ILE A 438 -32.44 -3.20 1.68
C ILE A 438 -32.08 -3.81 3.04
N ILE A 439 -30.79 -4.10 3.29
CA ILE A 439 -30.35 -4.76 4.52
C ILE A 439 -30.60 -3.87 5.74
N ARG A 440 -30.36 -2.56 5.61
CA ARG A 440 -30.56 -1.61 6.71
C ARG A 440 -32.03 -1.19 6.92
N LEU A 441 -32.94 -1.48 5.99
CA LEU A 441 -34.38 -1.36 6.24
C LEU A 441 -34.89 -2.41 7.25
N GLY A 442 -34.04 -3.32 7.73
CA GLY A 442 -34.35 -4.24 8.82
C GLY A 442 -35.51 -5.17 8.47
N ASP A 443 -36.44 -5.36 9.41
CA ASP A 443 -37.61 -6.24 9.25
C ASP A 443 -38.83 -5.55 8.60
N SER A 444 -38.61 -4.46 7.87
CA SER A 444 -39.67 -3.76 7.16
C SER A 444 -40.43 -4.69 6.21
N THR A 445 -41.68 -4.33 5.92
CA THR A 445 -42.52 -5.03 4.93
C THR A 445 -41.82 -5.13 3.58
N VAL A 446 -41.05 -4.10 3.20
CA VAL A 446 -40.25 -4.06 1.96
C VAL A 446 -39.17 -5.12 1.97
N THR A 447 -38.40 -5.24 3.06
CA THR A 447 -37.33 -6.26 3.16
C THR A 447 -37.91 -7.66 3.08
N ARG A 448 -39.03 -7.94 3.77
CA ARG A 448 -39.72 -9.23 3.69
C ARG A 448 -40.21 -9.52 2.28
N TRP A 449 -40.77 -8.52 1.60
CA TRP A 449 -41.19 -8.63 0.20
C TRP A 449 -40.01 -8.94 -0.72
N VAL A 450 -38.89 -8.23 -0.57
CA VAL A 450 -37.68 -8.46 -1.36
C VAL A 450 -37.16 -9.87 -1.09
N VAL A 451 -37.01 -10.30 0.16
CA VAL A 451 -36.51 -11.65 0.49
C VAL A 451 -37.44 -12.75 -0.01
N LEU A 452 -38.76 -12.52 -0.03
CA LEU A 452 -39.71 -13.52 -0.53
C LEU A 452 -39.77 -13.56 -2.07
N TYR A 453 -39.71 -12.41 -2.74
CA TYR A 453 -39.92 -12.25 -4.18
C TYR A 453 -38.65 -11.89 -4.97
N TRP A 454 -37.45 -12.01 -4.38
CA TRP A 454 -36.20 -11.68 -5.06
C TRP A 454 -35.98 -12.43 -6.40
N PRO A 455 -36.44 -13.69 -6.60
CA PRO A 455 -36.26 -14.35 -7.90
C PRO A 455 -37.02 -13.62 -9.00
N LEU A 456 -38.25 -13.17 -8.73
CA LEU A 456 -39.02 -12.33 -9.66
C LEU A 456 -38.35 -10.97 -9.86
N LEU A 457 -37.85 -10.35 -8.79
CA LEU A 457 -37.12 -9.09 -8.90
C LEU A 457 -35.91 -9.23 -9.84
N MET A 458 -35.18 -10.34 -9.78
CA MET A 458 -34.07 -10.62 -10.71
C MET A 458 -34.54 -10.81 -12.15
N THR A 459 -35.72 -11.40 -12.40
CA THR A 459 -36.30 -11.43 -13.76
C THR A 459 -36.65 -10.03 -14.28
N PHE A 460 -37.16 -9.15 -13.41
CA PHE A 460 -37.44 -7.76 -13.79
C PHE A 460 -36.15 -6.98 -14.06
N VAL A 461 -35.13 -7.14 -13.21
CA VAL A 461 -33.79 -6.57 -13.43
C VAL A 461 -33.20 -7.06 -14.75
N ALA A 462 -33.41 -8.33 -15.11
CA ALA A 462 -32.95 -8.88 -16.38
C ALA A 462 -33.56 -8.14 -17.59
N GLY A 463 -34.89 -7.99 -17.61
CA GLY A 463 -35.60 -7.25 -18.66
C GLY A 463 -35.21 -5.76 -18.69
N LEU A 464 -35.13 -5.12 -17.52
CA LEU A 464 -34.74 -3.72 -17.39
C LEU A 464 -33.32 -3.48 -17.93
N ALA A 465 -32.36 -4.37 -17.61
CA ALA A 465 -30.99 -4.24 -18.09
C ALA A 465 -30.90 -4.29 -19.62
N ILE A 466 -31.69 -5.16 -20.27
CA ILE A 466 -31.76 -5.26 -21.74
C ILE A 466 -32.39 -3.99 -22.34
N LEU A 467 -33.49 -3.49 -21.76
CA LEU A 467 -34.14 -2.25 -22.21
C LEU A 467 -33.21 -1.04 -22.06
N VAL A 468 -32.50 -0.93 -20.94
CA VAL A 468 -31.53 0.13 -20.69
C VAL A 468 -30.34 0.00 -21.65
N ALA A 469 -29.84 -1.21 -21.93
CA ALA A 469 -28.80 -1.42 -22.93
C ALA A 469 -29.25 -0.95 -24.34
N ALA A 470 -30.50 -1.26 -24.72
CA ALA A 470 -31.08 -0.82 -25.98
C ALA A 470 -31.24 0.71 -26.03
N ALA A 471 -31.67 1.35 -24.93
CA ALA A 471 -31.77 2.81 -24.84
C ALA A 471 -30.39 3.49 -24.93
N ILE A 472 -29.40 2.96 -24.21
CA ILE A 472 -28.02 3.47 -24.17
C ILE A 472 -27.30 3.29 -25.51
N SER A 473 -27.69 2.32 -26.34
CA SER A 473 -27.09 2.10 -27.67
C SER A 473 -27.12 3.35 -28.57
N ARG A 474 -28.10 4.24 -28.35
CA ARG A 474 -28.25 5.51 -29.07
C ARG A 474 -27.30 6.61 -28.57
N TRP A 475 -26.67 6.42 -27.41
CA TRP A 475 -25.80 7.40 -26.77
C TRP A 475 -24.31 7.02 -26.90
N PRO A 476 -23.49 7.76 -27.68
CA PRO A 476 -22.10 7.39 -27.95
C PRO A 476 -21.22 7.23 -26.69
N ARG A 477 -21.46 8.04 -25.66
CA ARG A 477 -20.70 8.01 -24.40
C ARG A 477 -21.05 6.81 -23.51
N GLY A 478 -22.26 6.27 -23.63
CA GLY A 478 -22.73 5.15 -22.82
C GLY A 478 -22.34 3.77 -23.35
N ARG A 479 -21.64 3.68 -24.49
CA ARG A 479 -21.31 2.40 -25.14
C ARG A 479 -20.59 1.40 -24.23
N ALA A 480 -19.80 1.88 -23.26
CA ALA A 480 -19.11 1.04 -22.28
C ALA A 480 -20.07 0.17 -21.42
N PHE A 481 -21.31 0.63 -21.23
CA PHE A 481 -22.34 -0.05 -20.42
C PHE A 481 -23.12 -1.12 -21.18
N ILE A 482 -23.06 -1.14 -22.52
CA ILE A 482 -23.87 -2.06 -23.33
C ILE A 482 -23.52 -3.52 -22.99
N THR A 483 -22.24 -3.89 -23.07
CA THR A 483 -21.82 -5.28 -22.81
C THR A 483 -22.10 -5.72 -21.38
N PRO A 484 -21.76 -4.94 -20.33
CA PRO A 484 -22.09 -5.32 -18.94
C PRO A 484 -23.58 -5.45 -18.69
N LEU A 485 -24.41 -4.55 -19.23
CA LEU A 485 -25.87 -4.63 -19.10
C LEU A 485 -26.46 -5.83 -19.83
N LEU A 486 -25.95 -6.17 -21.01
CA LEU A 486 -26.37 -7.37 -21.73
C LEU A 486 -25.97 -8.65 -20.97
N VAL A 487 -24.76 -8.72 -20.41
CA VAL A 487 -24.34 -9.86 -19.57
C VAL A 487 -25.19 -9.98 -18.32
N LEU A 488 -25.50 -8.85 -17.67
CA LEU A 488 -26.41 -8.82 -16.52
C LEU A 488 -27.81 -9.32 -16.91
N GLY A 489 -28.35 -8.79 -18.01
CA GLY A 489 -29.70 -9.06 -18.48
C GLY A 489 -29.92 -10.45 -19.06
N LEU A 490 -28.93 -11.00 -19.77
CA LEU A 490 -29.08 -12.28 -20.48
C LEU A 490 -28.55 -13.47 -19.70
N LEU A 491 -27.65 -13.26 -18.75
CA LEU A 491 -26.94 -14.34 -18.07
C LEU A 491 -27.03 -14.22 -16.54
N ALA A 492 -26.49 -13.16 -15.94
CA ALA A 492 -26.34 -13.12 -14.48
C ALA A 492 -27.67 -13.02 -13.72
N ALA A 493 -28.57 -12.11 -14.10
CA ALA A 493 -29.86 -11.96 -13.43
C ALA A 493 -30.81 -13.15 -13.70
N PRO A 494 -30.93 -13.69 -14.94
CA PRO A 494 -31.69 -14.91 -15.19
C PRO A 494 -31.17 -16.14 -14.42
N THR A 495 -29.85 -16.35 -14.38
CA THR A 495 -29.28 -17.47 -13.61
C THR A 495 -29.54 -17.31 -12.12
N ALA A 496 -29.38 -16.10 -11.56
CA ALA A 496 -29.74 -15.82 -10.17
C ALA A 496 -31.23 -16.07 -9.89
N ALA A 497 -32.12 -15.65 -10.80
CA ALA A 497 -33.56 -15.90 -10.68
C ALA A 497 -33.90 -17.39 -10.67
N ILE A 498 -33.32 -18.16 -11.61
CA ILE A 498 -33.54 -19.62 -11.70
C ILE A 498 -32.98 -20.32 -10.45
N LEU A 499 -31.75 -20.01 -10.03
CA LEU A 499 -31.15 -20.58 -8.83
C LEU A 499 -31.99 -20.27 -7.59
N GLY A 500 -32.47 -19.03 -7.46
CA GLY A 500 -33.36 -18.63 -6.36
C GLY A 500 -34.67 -19.40 -6.34
N ALA A 501 -35.34 -19.50 -7.47
CA ALA A 501 -36.61 -20.20 -7.60
C ALA A 501 -36.48 -21.73 -7.38
N THR A 502 -35.33 -22.33 -7.73
CA THR A 502 -35.14 -23.80 -7.72
C THR A 502 -34.45 -24.33 -6.46
N LEU A 503 -33.42 -23.65 -5.93
CA LEU A 503 -32.61 -24.14 -4.80
C LEU A 503 -33.17 -23.70 -3.45
N LEU A 504 -33.64 -22.46 -3.34
CA LEU A 504 -34.18 -21.90 -2.09
C LEU A 504 -35.69 -22.09 -1.97
N GLY A 505 -36.39 -22.27 -3.09
CA GLY A 505 -37.85 -22.36 -3.16
C GLY A 505 -38.48 -23.60 -2.51
N LYS A 506 -37.72 -24.69 -2.30
CA LYS A 506 -38.28 -25.94 -1.74
C LYS A 506 -38.76 -25.85 -0.29
N TRP A 507 -38.37 -24.82 0.47
CA TRP A 507 -38.62 -24.76 1.91
C TRP A 507 -39.41 -23.52 2.38
N THR A 508 -39.52 -22.45 1.58
CA THR A 508 -40.09 -21.17 2.05
C THR A 508 -40.90 -20.37 1.03
N MET A 509 -40.97 -20.76 -0.26
CA MET A 509 -41.61 -19.95 -1.31
C MET A 509 -42.95 -20.52 -1.81
N PRO A 510 -43.86 -19.68 -2.35
CA PRO A 510 -45.11 -20.14 -2.95
C PRO A 510 -44.88 -21.05 -4.17
N GLY A 511 -45.68 -22.11 -4.32
CA GLY A 511 -45.53 -23.11 -5.40
C GLY A 511 -45.66 -22.57 -6.82
N TRP A 512 -46.28 -21.40 -7.01
CA TRP A 512 -46.39 -20.72 -8.32
C TRP A 512 -45.16 -19.89 -8.71
N MET A 513 -44.21 -19.66 -7.79
CA MET A 513 -43.06 -18.79 -8.05
C MET A 513 -42.15 -19.31 -9.19
N PRO A 514 -41.78 -20.61 -9.24
CA PRO A 514 -40.89 -21.11 -10.27
C PRO A 514 -41.49 -21.00 -11.68
N THR A 515 -42.80 -21.26 -11.83
CA THR A 515 -43.49 -21.08 -13.12
C THR A 515 -43.53 -19.64 -13.56
N ALA A 516 -43.83 -18.72 -12.64
CA ALA A 516 -43.86 -17.29 -12.95
C ALA A 516 -42.48 -16.77 -13.39
N VAL A 517 -41.41 -17.15 -12.70
CA VAL A 517 -40.03 -16.79 -13.04
C VAL A 517 -39.65 -17.33 -14.43
N ALA A 518 -39.91 -18.61 -14.68
CA ALA A 518 -39.59 -19.24 -15.95
C ALA A 518 -40.44 -18.68 -17.12
N GLY A 519 -41.72 -18.39 -16.89
CA GLY A 519 -42.61 -17.75 -17.86
C GLY A 519 -42.16 -16.33 -18.22
N LEU A 520 -41.82 -15.50 -17.22
CA LEU A 520 -41.29 -14.15 -17.45
C LEU A 520 -39.97 -14.15 -18.22
N LEU A 521 -39.05 -15.05 -17.87
CA LEU A 521 -37.79 -15.19 -18.61
C LEU A 521 -38.02 -15.64 -20.05
N THR A 522 -39.01 -16.50 -20.31
CA THR A 522 -39.42 -16.89 -21.67
C THR A 522 -39.82 -15.66 -22.50
N ILE A 523 -40.66 -14.78 -21.93
CA ILE A 523 -41.08 -13.53 -22.58
C ILE A 523 -39.86 -12.62 -22.85
N ILE A 524 -38.97 -12.47 -21.88
CA ILE A 524 -37.77 -11.63 -22.00
C ILE A 524 -36.82 -12.16 -23.10
N TYR A 525 -36.58 -13.47 -23.16
CA TYR A 525 -35.72 -14.05 -24.21
C TYR A 525 -36.38 -14.00 -25.59
N LEU A 526 -37.69 -14.23 -25.70
CA LEU A 526 -38.42 -14.11 -26.98
C LEU A 526 -38.42 -12.68 -27.52
N THR A 527 -38.72 -11.70 -26.66
CA THR A 527 -38.67 -10.28 -27.03
C THR A 527 -37.26 -9.89 -27.46
N THR A 528 -36.23 -10.33 -26.72
CA THR A 528 -34.84 -10.06 -27.11
C THR A 528 -34.46 -10.75 -28.42
N ALA A 529 -34.90 -11.98 -28.67
CA ALA A 529 -34.68 -12.68 -29.93
C ALA A 529 -35.30 -11.92 -31.11
N PHE A 530 -36.53 -11.42 -30.93
CA PHE A 530 -37.26 -10.67 -31.94
C PHE A 530 -36.57 -9.34 -32.28
N PHE A 531 -36.14 -8.58 -31.27
CA PHE A 531 -35.49 -7.28 -31.49
C PHE A 531 -34.02 -7.37 -31.94
N SER A 532 -33.28 -8.41 -31.53
CA SER A 532 -31.86 -8.56 -31.89
C SER A 532 -31.62 -9.37 -33.17
N GLY A 533 -32.59 -10.16 -33.63
CA GLY A 533 -32.46 -11.05 -34.78
C GLY A 533 -31.58 -12.29 -34.53
N VAL A 534 -31.04 -12.45 -33.31
CA VAL A 534 -30.18 -13.59 -32.96
C VAL A 534 -31.03 -14.80 -32.57
N LYS A 535 -31.09 -15.79 -33.46
CA LYS A 535 -31.91 -17.01 -33.29
C LYS A 535 -31.56 -17.84 -32.04
N GLY A 536 -30.34 -17.70 -31.50
CA GLY A 536 -29.89 -18.44 -30.31
C GLY A 536 -30.73 -18.19 -29.05
N TYR A 537 -31.34 -17.01 -28.91
CA TYR A 537 -32.21 -16.70 -27.76
C TYR A 537 -33.55 -17.44 -27.78
N ILE A 538 -33.99 -17.95 -28.93
CA ILE A 538 -35.19 -18.78 -29.04
C ILE A 538 -34.99 -20.11 -28.31
N LEU A 539 -33.78 -20.66 -28.33
CA LEU A 539 -33.46 -21.89 -27.60
C LEU A 539 -33.57 -21.68 -26.09
N PHE A 540 -33.01 -20.57 -25.57
CA PHE A 540 -33.13 -20.22 -24.14
C PHE A 540 -34.58 -19.95 -23.74
N ALA A 541 -35.35 -19.27 -24.58
CA ALA A 541 -36.78 -19.11 -24.38
C ALA A 541 -37.52 -20.45 -24.33
N ALA A 542 -37.22 -21.39 -25.25
CA ALA A 542 -37.84 -22.72 -25.27
C ALA A 542 -37.50 -23.54 -24.01
N VAL A 543 -36.26 -23.46 -23.53
CA VAL A 543 -35.85 -24.11 -22.26
C VAL A 543 -36.58 -23.49 -21.07
N CYS A 544 -36.66 -22.15 -20.99
CA CYS A 544 -37.45 -21.49 -19.94
C CYS A 544 -38.94 -21.83 -20.02
N ALA A 545 -39.51 -21.96 -21.23
CA ALA A 545 -40.90 -22.34 -21.42
C ALA A 545 -41.15 -23.79 -20.95
N ALA A 546 -40.24 -24.71 -21.29
CA ALA A 546 -40.30 -26.09 -20.82
C ALA A 546 -40.18 -26.18 -19.29
N LEU A 547 -39.29 -25.37 -18.68
CA LEU A 547 -39.17 -25.27 -17.22
C LEU A 547 -40.44 -24.70 -16.58
N ALA A 548 -41.10 -23.73 -17.22
CA ALA A 548 -42.37 -23.16 -16.74
C ALA A 548 -43.51 -24.19 -16.78
N ILE A 549 -43.56 -25.04 -17.81
CA ILE A 549 -44.56 -26.11 -17.92
C ILE A 549 -44.27 -27.21 -16.90
N TRP A 550 -43.00 -27.59 -16.73
CA TRP A 550 -42.60 -28.66 -15.81
C TRP A 550 -42.76 -28.29 -14.33
N SER A 551 -42.63 -27.01 -14.00
CA SER A 551 -42.79 -26.53 -12.62
C SER A 551 -44.23 -26.12 -12.27
N TRP A 552 -45.20 -26.32 -13.19
CA TRP A 552 -46.60 -25.99 -12.96
C TRP A 552 -47.21 -26.91 -11.89
N PRO A 553 -47.81 -26.33 -10.83
CA PRO A 553 -48.36 -27.10 -9.71
C PRO A 553 -49.57 -27.95 -10.09
#